data_AF-A0A9P3ZNG9-F1
#
_entry.id   AF-A0A9P3ZNG9-F1
#
_cell.length_a   1.000
_cell.length_b   1.000
_cell.length_c   1.000
_cell.angle_alpha   90.00
_cell.angle_beta   90.00
_cell.angle_gamma   90.00
#
_symmetry.space_group_name_H-M   'P 1'
#
loop_
_entity.id
_entity.type
_entity.pdbx_description
1 polymer ?
#
loop_
_entity_poly.entity_id
_entity_poly.type
_entity_poly.pdbx_seq_one_letter_code
_entity_poly.pdbx_strand_id
1 'polypeptide(L)'
;MRKKWVVMPGLLWHFTGLPVFPLSVAQDVASPEMPNVDVETEAGRHMERDRAAICRFFMLMFLERNIQRAEVEDDHAVDLQTRLKHELNAIPGKALAECPEDFRLAMEKWKDACEKELAESGSVSDELRYMMAESMKLLMGKYMVDEVLNTSIPRLLFPFNGEGQPDKKELLEYYKDLKEKIESGKVVIPVET
;
A
#
# COMPACT_ATOMS: atom_id res chain seq x y z
N MET A 1 20.99 -7.86 23.69
CA MET A 1 21.16 -6.87 22.62
C MET A 1 19.87 -6.79 21.82
N ARG A 2 19.08 -5.71 21.98
CA ARG A 2 17.80 -5.54 21.27
C ARG A 2 18.10 -5.07 19.84
N LYS A 3 17.71 -5.87 18.84
CA LYS A 3 17.82 -5.50 17.43
C LYS A 3 16.87 -4.33 17.17
N LYS A 4 17.43 -3.18 16.82
CA LYS A 4 16.70 -1.99 16.37
C LYS A 4 16.11 -2.31 15.00
N TRP A 5 14.78 -2.37 14.90
CA TRP A 5 14.12 -2.40 13.60
C TRP A 5 14.20 -0.99 13.02
N VAL A 6 14.98 -0.86 11.95
CA VAL A 6 15.06 0.38 11.18
C VAL A 6 13.80 0.48 10.35
N VAL A 7 12.99 1.51 10.61
CA VAL A 7 11.87 1.89 9.75
C VAL A 7 12.47 2.42 8.45
N MET A 8 12.50 1.58 7.42
CA MET A 8 13.00 1.95 6.09
C MET A 8 11.91 2.74 5.34
N PRO A 9 12.21 3.97 4.86
CA PRO A 9 11.25 4.77 4.12
C PRO A 9 11.18 4.24 2.69
N GLY A 10 10.06 3.60 2.35
CA GLY A 10 9.81 3.09 1.00
C GLY A 10 8.61 2.16 0.99
N LEU A 11 7.40 2.71 1.15
CA LEU A 11 6.16 1.92 1.08
C LEU A 11 5.99 1.22 -0.29
N LEU A 12 6.65 1.73 -1.34
CA LEU A 12 6.75 1.07 -2.65
C LEU A 12 7.68 -0.16 -2.67
N TRP A 13 8.79 -0.15 -1.92
CA TRP A 13 9.69 -1.32 -1.74
C TRP A 13 8.91 -2.51 -1.19
N HIS A 14 7.89 -2.21 -0.38
CA HIS A 14 7.11 -3.20 0.32
C HIS A 14 6.15 -3.96 -0.62
N PHE A 15 5.57 -3.35 -1.65
CA PHE A 15 4.55 -3.98 -2.49
C PHE A 15 5.06 -4.97 -3.56
N THR A 16 6.32 -4.87 -4.01
CA THR A 16 6.78 -5.58 -5.22
C THR A 16 7.97 -6.51 -5.01
N GLY A 17 8.63 -6.46 -3.85
CA GLY A 17 9.84 -7.25 -3.59
C GLY A 17 11.04 -6.91 -4.49
N LEU A 18 10.94 -5.85 -5.30
CA LEU A 18 12.03 -5.36 -6.14
C LEU A 18 12.90 -4.39 -5.34
N PRO A 19 14.23 -4.36 -5.60
CA PRO A 19 15.05 -3.31 -5.06
C PRO A 19 14.56 -1.96 -5.59
N VAL A 20 14.46 -0.96 -4.70
CA VAL A 20 14.57 0.45 -5.08
C VAL A 20 15.85 0.54 -5.88
N PHE A 21 15.69 0.60 -7.20
CA PHE A 21 16.76 1.08 -8.03
C PHE A 21 17.07 2.50 -7.54
N PRO A 22 18.35 2.85 -7.37
CA PRO A 22 18.71 4.22 -7.10
C PRO A 22 18.01 5.10 -8.15
N LEU A 23 17.52 6.26 -7.72
CA LEU A 23 16.92 7.33 -8.52
C LEU A 23 17.87 7.88 -9.63
N SER A 24 18.82 7.09 -10.11
CA SER A 24 19.86 7.44 -11.05
C SER A 24 19.72 6.70 -12.37
N VAL A 25 18.52 6.70 -12.96
CA VAL A 25 18.37 6.92 -14.40
C VAL A 25 17.07 7.71 -14.57
N ALA A 26 17.17 9.03 -14.40
CA ALA A 26 16.17 9.94 -14.94
C ALA A 26 16.22 9.82 -16.46
N GLN A 27 15.49 8.85 -17.03
CA GLN A 27 14.96 9.06 -18.36
C GLN A 27 13.93 10.16 -18.20
N ASP A 28 14.10 11.19 -19.01
CA ASP A 28 13.31 12.42 -19.09
C ASP A 28 11.87 12.07 -19.52
N VAL A 29 11.15 11.35 -18.67
CA VAL A 29 9.72 11.15 -18.78
C VAL A 29 9.13 12.41 -18.20
N ALA A 30 8.59 13.26 -19.08
CA ALA A 30 7.85 14.45 -18.68
C ALA A 30 6.95 14.08 -17.50
N SER A 31 7.15 14.75 -16.36
CA SER A 31 6.21 14.62 -15.24
C SER A 31 4.82 14.86 -15.80
N PRO A 32 3.85 13.95 -15.56
CA PRO A 32 2.49 14.19 -15.99
C PRO A 32 2.09 15.56 -15.45
N GLU A 33 1.74 16.46 -16.37
CA GLU A 33 1.35 17.82 -16.06
C GLU A 33 0.24 17.73 -15.01
N MET A 34 0.50 18.22 -13.80
CA MET A 34 -0.47 18.18 -12.69
C MET A 34 -1.73 18.86 -13.22
N PRO A 35 -2.84 18.13 -13.46
CA PRO A 35 -4.05 18.81 -13.88
C PRO A 35 -4.43 19.73 -12.73
N ASN A 36 -4.54 21.02 -13.01
CA ASN A 36 -5.02 21.99 -12.03
C ASN A 36 -6.51 21.73 -11.82
N VAL A 37 -6.80 20.69 -11.04
CA VAL A 37 -8.15 20.23 -10.76
C VAL A 37 -8.71 21.18 -9.71
N ASP A 38 -9.51 22.14 -10.17
CA ASP A 38 -10.29 22.98 -9.28
C ASP A 38 -11.26 22.10 -8.47
N VAL A 39 -10.99 22.00 -7.17
CA VAL A 39 -11.72 21.19 -6.19
C VAL A 39 -13.20 21.61 -6.10
N GLU A 40 -13.52 22.85 -6.46
CA GLU A 40 -14.89 23.37 -6.47
C GLU A 40 -15.71 22.85 -7.68
N THR A 41 -15.06 22.22 -8.65
CA THR A 41 -15.74 21.57 -9.77
C THR A 41 -16.21 20.16 -9.42
N GLU A 42 -17.26 19.68 -10.10
CA GLU A 42 -17.74 18.30 -9.92
C GLU A 42 -16.68 17.25 -10.27
N ALA A 43 -15.85 17.54 -11.29
CA ALA A 43 -14.70 16.72 -11.66
C ALA A 43 -13.63 16.69 -10.56
N GLY A 44 -13.39 17.82 -9.89
CA GLY A 44 -12.46 17.87 -8.77
C GLY A 44 -12.91 17.07 -7.56
N ARG A 45 -14.18 17.24 -7.16
CA ARG A 45 -14.76 16.40 -6.10
C ARG A 45 -14.76 14.91 -6.45
N HIS A 46 -14.90 14.55 -7.73
CA HIS A 46 -14.78 13.16 -8.17
C HIS A 46 -13.35 12.63 -7.98
N MET A 47 -12.35 13.39 -8.42
CA MET A 47 -10.93 13.02 -8.28
C MET A 47 -10.52 12.86 -6.80
N GLU A 48 -10.99 13.74 -5.91
CA GLU A 48 -10.71 13.62 -4.48
C GLU A 48 -11.34 12.37 -3.86
N ARG A 49 -12.58 12.03 -4.24
CA ARG A 49 -13.22 10.79 -3.78
C ARG A 49 -12.46 9.56 -4.25
N ASP A 50 -12.06 9.56 -5.52
CA ASP A 50 -11.26 8.48 -6.11
C ASP A 50 -9.91 8.31 -5.39
N ARG A 51 -9.23 9.43 -5.12
CA ARG A 51 -7.98 9.47 -4.36
C ARG A 51 -8.19 8.92 -2.95
N ALA A 52 -9.23 9.36 -2.24
CA ALA A 52 -9.55 8.89 -0.90
C ALA A 52 -9.86 7.40 -0.84
N ALA A 53 -10.59 6.86 -1.83
CA ALA A 53 -10.85 5.43 -1.93
C ALA A 53 -9.55 4.62 -2.11
N ILE A 54 -8.66 5.06 -3.01
CA ILE A 54 -7.36 4.41 -3.24
C ILE A 54 -6.47 4.49 -1.99
N CYS A 55 -6.39 5.65 -1.32
CA CYS A 55 -5.62 5.80 -0.08
C CYS A 55 -6.16 4.91 1.04
N ARG A 56 -7.49 4.80 1.18
CA ARG A 56 -8.13 3.89 2.13
C ARG A 56 -7.78 2.44 1.83
N PHE A 57 -7.86 2.04 0.56
CA PHE A 57 -7.47 0.70 0.11
C PHE A 57 -6.01 0.37 0.49
N PHE A 58 -5.07 1.26 0.17
CA PHE A 58 -3.66 1.05 0.51
C PHE A 58 -3.40 1.03 2.01
N MET A 59 -4.05 1.90 2.79
CA MET A 59 -3.90 1.90 4.25
C MET A 59 -4.33 0.56 4.86
N LEU A 60 -5.46 0.00 4.40
CA LEU A 60 -5.93 -1.29 4.87
C LEU A 60 -4.97 -2.43 4.48
N MET A 61 -4.42 -2.41 3.26
CA MET A 61 -3.37 -3.36 2.85
C MET A 61 -2.12 -3.25 3.75
N PHE A 62 -1.66 -2.04 4.07
CA PHE A 62 -0.52 -1.84 4.95
C PHE A 62 -0.80 -2.33 6.37
N LEU A 63 -2.01 -2.11 6.89
CA LEU A 63 -2.40 -2.58 8.22
C LEU A 63 -2.43 -4.10 8.28
N GLU A 64 -3.04 -4.77 7.30
CA GLU A 64 -3.06 -6.24 7.24
C GLU A 64 -1.65 -6.84 7.25
N ARG A 65 -0.74 -6.26 6.48
CA ARG A 65 0.65 -6.68 6.50
C ARG A 65 1.31 -6.43 7.85
N ASN A 66 1.15 -5.25 8.44
CA ASN A 66 1.78 -4.93 9.71
C ASN A 66 1.23 -5.79 10.86
N ILE A 67 -0.06 -6.13 10.84
CA ILE A 67 -0.70 -7.09 11.73
C ILE A 67 -0.03 -8.46 11.56
N GLN A 68 0.07 -8.97 10.33
CA GLN A 68 0.71 -10.25 10.06
C GLN A 68 2.16 -10.30 10.58
N ARG A 69 2.96 -9.25 10.32
CA ARG A 69 4.35 -9.15 10.80
C ARG A 69 4.41 -9.09 12.34
N ALA A 70 3.45 -8.44 12.97
CA ALA A 70 3.35 -8.36 14.42
C ALA A 70 2.84 -9.67 15.06
N GLU A 71 2.17 -10.55 14.30
CA GLU A 71 1.71 -11.85 14.80
C GLU A 71 2.79 -12.93 14.72
N VAL A 72 3.67 -12.91 13.72
CA VAL A 72 4.72 -13.93 13.54
C VAL A 72 5.92 -13.73 14.47
N GLU A 73 6.35 -14.78 15.18
CA GLU A 73 7.46 -14.69 16.15
C GLU A 73 8.79 -14.24 15.51
N ASP A 74 9.10 -14.82 14.34
CA ASP A 74 10.23 -14.42 13.49
C ASP A 74 9.73 -14.10 12.08
N ASP A 75 9.61 -12.81 11.77
CA ASP A 75 9.23 -12.34 10.44
C ASP A 75 10.19 -12.89 9.37
N HIS A 76 11.49 -13.01 9.66
CA HIS A 76 12.46 -13.49 8.68
C HIS A 76 12.32 -14.97 8.32
N ALA A 77 11.61 -15.75 9.13
CA ALA A 77 11.34 -17.16 8.86
C ALA A 77 10.18 -17.36 7.86
N VAL A 78 9.36 -16.34 7.62
CA VAL A 78 8.26 -16.40 6.65
C VAL A 78 8.79 -16.11 5.25
N ASP A 79 8.76 -17.11 4.37
CA ASP A 79 9.20 -16.96 2.99
C ASP A 79 8.31 -15.98 2.19
N LEU A 80 8.87 -15.44 1.12
CA LEU A 80 8.22 -14.42 0.30
C LEU A 80 6.91 -14.90 -0.34
N GLN A 81 6.82 -16.17 -0.75
CA GLN A 81 5.62 -16.68 -1.44
C GLN A 81 4.48 -16.91 -0.45
N THR A 82 4.78 -17.38 0.76
CA THR A 82 3.80 -17.46 1.86
C THR A 82 3.28 -16.08 2.24
N ARG A 83 4.15 -15.06 2.32
CA ARG A 83 3.73 -13.66 2.55
C ARG A 83 2.83 -13.17 1.43
N LEU A 84 3.21 -13.37 0.18
CA LEU A 84 2.43 -12.95 -0.96
C LEU A 84 1.04 -13.60 -0.98
N LYS A 85 0.95 -14.92 -0.72
CA LYS A 85 -0.34 -15.62 -0.58
C LYS A 85 -1.22 -14.99 0.50
N HIS A 86 -0.64 -14.63 1.64
CA HIS A 86 -1.39 -13.94 2.69
C HIS A 86 -1.86 -12.56 2.22
N GLU A 87 -0.99 -11.76 1.61
CA GLU A 87 -1.34 -10.43 1.08
C GLU A 87 -2.46 -10.50 0.04
N LEU A 88 -2.42 -11.45 -0.89
CA LEU A 88 -3.47 -11.66 -1.90
C LEU A 88 -4.82 -12.06 -1.27
N ASN A 89 -4.78 -12.90 -0.22
CA ASN A 89 -5.99 -13.30 0.52
C ASN A 89 -6.54 -12.18 1.41
N ALA A 90 -5.69 -11.27 1.86
CA ALA A 90 -6.03 -10.15 2.73
C ALA A 90 -6.48 -8.89 1.95
N ILE A 91 -6.58 -8.95 0.62
CA ILE A 91 -7.07 -7.82 -0.19
C ILE A 91 -8.44 -7.35 0.33
N PRO A 92 -8.58 -6.08 0.75
CA PRO A 92 -9.81 -5.58 1.35
C PRO A 92 -10.88 -5.34 0.29
N GLY A 93 -11.59 -6.41 -0.10
CA GLY A 93 -12.52 -6.40 -1.23
C GLY A 93 -13.61 -5.33 -1.17
N LYS A 94 -14.09 -4.96 0.03
CA LYS A 94 -15.03 -3.85 0.21
C LYS A 94 -14.41 -2.50 -0.17
N ALA A 95 -13.19 -2.22 0.30
CA ALA A 95 -12.48 -0.99 -0.03
C ALA A 95 -12.09 -0.95 -1.52
N LEU A 96 -11.70 -2.10 -2.08
CA LEU A 96 -11.39 -2.20 -3.51
C LEU A 96 -12.61 -1.91 -4.39
N ALA A 97 -13.81 -2.29 -3.96
CA ALA A 97 -15.05 -2.01 -4.69
C ALA A 97 -15.44 -0.52 -4.70
N GLU A 98 -14.90 0.27 -3.76
CA GLU A 98 -15.08 1.73 -3.70
C GLU A 98 -14.05 2.49 -4.56
N CYS A 99 -12.99 1.82 -5.02
CA CYS A 99 -11.96 2.41 -5.86
C CYS A 99 -12.46 2.65 -7.30
N PRO A 100 -11.78 3.54 -8.06
CA PRO A 100 -12.04 3.73 -9.48
C PRO A 100 -11.93 2.43 -10.29
N GLU A 101 -12.71 2.33 -11.36
CA GLU A 101 -12.85 1.09 -12.12
C GLU A 101 -11.52 0.58 -12.69
N ASP A 102 -10.69 1.45 -13.27
CA ASP A 102 -9.40 1.08 -13.83
C ASP A 102 -8.42 0.57 -12.75
N PHE A 103 -8.41 1.19 -11.57
CA PHE A 103 -7.65 0.73 -10.42
C PHE A 103 -8.12 -0.65 -9.97
N ARG A 104 -9.44 -0.83 -9.83
CA ARG A 104 -10.04 -2.10 -9.43
C ARG A 104 -9.70 -3.23 -10.41
N LEU A 105 -9.88 -2.99 -11.71
CA LEU A 105 -9.56 -3.97 -12.75
C LEU A 105 -8.07 -4.32 -12.77
N ALA A 106 -7.18 -3.35 -12.55
CA ALA A 106 -5.74 -3.60 -12.47
C ALA A 106 -5.39 -4.49 -11.27
N MET A 107 -5.98 -4.22 -10.10
CA MET A 107 -5.76 -5.02 -8.89
C MET A 107 -6.32 -6.45 -9.01
N GLU A 108 -7.52 -6.61 -9.59
CA GLU A 108 -8.14 -7.91 -9.87
C GLU A 108 -7.26 -8.72 -10.84
N LYS A 109 -6.84 -8.11 -11.96
CA LYS A 109 -5.95 -8.74 -12.95
C LYS A 109 -4.63 -9.19 -12.33
N TRP A 110 -4.05 -8.36 -11.46
CA TRP A 110 -2.83 -8.73 -10.75
C TRP A 110 -3.04 -9.91 -9.81
N LYS A 111 -4.10 -9.85 -8.99
CA LYS A 111 -4.43 -10.92 -8.05
C LYS A 111 -4.56 -12.25 -8.78
N ASP A 112 -5.36 -12.29 -9.84
CA ASP A 112 -5.60 -13.49 -10.64
C ASP A 112 -4.29 -14.01 -11.28
N ALA A 113 -3.44 -13.12 -11.80
CA ALA A 113 -2.16 -13.51 -12.38
C ALA A 113 -1.20 -14.10 -11.34
N CYS A 114 -1.12 -13.51 -10.14
CA CYS A 114 -0.29 -14.04 -9.07
C CYS A 114 -0.80 -15.37 -8.54
N GLU A 115 -2.12 -15.51 -8.34
CA GLU A 115 -2.73 -16.78 -7.91
C GLU A 115 -2.46 -17.89 -8.93
N LYS A 116 -2.56 -17.58 -10.23
CA LYS A 116 -2.23 -18.51 -11.30
C LYS A 116 -0.76 -18.95 -11.25
N GLU A 117 0.20 -18.03 -11.22
CA GLU A 117 1.62 -18.39 -11.19
C GLU A 117 2.00 -19.16 -9.92
N LEU A 118 1.40 -18.82 -8.77
CA LEU A 118 1.58 -19.54 -7.51
C LEU A 118 1.02 -20.97 -7.59
N ALA A 119 -0.11 -21.17 -8.28
CA ALA A 119 -0.70 -22.49 -8.47
C ALA A 119 0.12 -23.35 -9.46
N GLU A 120 0.64 -22.74 -10.53
CA GLU A 120 1.37 -23.45 -11.59
C GLU A 120 2.83 -23.74 -11.23
N SER A 121 3.51 -22.80 -10.57
CA SER A 121 4.97 -22.87 -10.35
C SER A 121 5.39 -22.77 -8.88
N GLY A 122 4.46 -22.45 -7.97
CA GLY A 122 4.76 -22.20 -6.56
C GLY A 122 5.40 -20.84 -6.28
N SER A 123 5.63 -20.02 -7.29
CA SER A 123 6.26 -18.70 -7.16
C SER A 123 5.70 -17.69 -8.15
N VAL A 124 5.69 -16.40 -7.77
CA VAL A 124 5.47 -15.31 -8.72
C VAL A 124 6.77 -14.87 -9.38
N SER A 125 6.73 -14.69 -10.70
CA SER A 125 7.83 -14.28 -11.56
C SER A 125 8.21 -12.81 -11.34
N ASP A 126 9.49 -12.49 -11.57
CA ASP A 126 9.96 -11.10 -11.48
C ASP A 126 9.37 -10.21 -12.57
N GLU A 127 9.04 -10.79 -13.74
CA GLU A 127 8.35 -10.10 -14.83
C GLU A 127 6.95 -9.65 -14.39
N LEU A 128 6.17 -10.54 -13.77
CA LEU A 128 4.84 -10.18 -13.26
C LEU A 128 4.92 -9.11 -12.16
N ARG A 129 5.92 -9.19 -11.27
CA ARG A 129 6.17 -8.16 -10.25
C ARG A 129 6.53 -6.80 -10.88
N TYR A 130 7.33 -6.80 -11.93
CA TYR A 130 7.74 -5.59 -12.63
C TYR A 130 6.55 -4.94 -13.35
N MET A 131 5.77 -5.72 -14.12
CA MET A 131 4.58 -5.21 -14.80
C MET A 131 3.56 -4.62 -13.81
N MET A 132 3.40 -5.27 -12.66
CA MET A 132 2.55 -4.79 -11.57
C MET A 132 3.05 -3.45 -11.02
N ALA A 133 4.35 -3.34 -10.75
CA ALA A 133 4.96 -2.12 -10.22
C ALA A 133 4.72 -0.93 -11.15
N GLU A 134 4.95 -1.11 -12.45
CA GLU A 134 4.75 -0.05 -13.45
C GLU A 134 3.28 0.33 -13.60
N SER A 135 2.37 -0.66 -13.63
CA SER A 135 0.93 -0.40 -13.68
C SER A 135 0.45 0.39 -12.47
N MET A 136 0.88 0.02 -11.27
CA MET A 136 0.51 0.71 -10.04
C MET A 136 1.10 2.12 -9.99
N LYS A 137 2.35 2.31 -10.42
CA LYS A 137 2.98 3.63 -10.51
C LYS A 137 2.21 4.58 -11.43
N LEU A 138 1.75 4.10 -12.59
CA LEU A 138 0.93 4.91 -13.52
C LEU A 138 -0.42 5.30 -12.90
N LEU A 139 -1.10 4.37 -12.25
CA LEU A 139 -2.36 4.64 -11.55
C LEU A 139 -2.16 5.59 -10.37
N MET A 140 -1.07 5.42 -9.61
CA MET A 140 -0.74 6.28 -8.48
C MET A 140 -0.50 7.72 -8.92
N GLY A 141 0.23 7.91 -10.03
CA GLY A 141 0.43 9.22 -10.64
C GLY A 141 -0.88 9.83 -11.18
N LYS A 142 -1.73 9.03 -11.84
CA LYS A 142 -3.03 9.48 -12.35
C LYS A 142 -3.93 10.04 -11.24
N TYR A 143 -3.98 9.36 -10.10
CA TYR A 143 -4.82 9.75 -8.96
C TYR A 143 -4.11 10.63 -7.93
N MET A 144 -2.83 10.94 -8.16
CA MET A 144 -1.99 11.78 -7.31
C MET A 144 -1.97 11.30 -5.84
N VAL A 145 -1.86 9.99 -5.64
CA VAL A 145 -1.86 9.37 -4.31
C VAL A 145 -0.45 9.24 -3.71
N ASP A 146 0.60 9.47 -4.52
CA ASP A 146 2.00 9.31 -4.10
C ASP A 146 2.35 10.13 -2.86
N GLU A 147 1.94 11.40 -2.82
CA GLU A 147 2.23 12.28 -1.68
C GLU A 147 1.55 11.80 -0.41
N VAL A 148 0.25 11.44 -0.49
CA VAL A 148 -0.53 10.94 0.65
C VAL A 148 0.06 9.62 1.18
N LEU A 149 0.47 8.72 0.28
CA LEU A 149 1.10 7.45 0.63
C LEU A 149 2.46 7.64 1.30
N ASN A 150 3.20 8.69 0.96
CA ASN A 150 4.53 8.94 1.52
C ASN A 150 4.53 9.89 2.74
N THR A 151 3.40 10.53 3.07
CA THR A 151 3.30 11.50 4.16
C THR A 151 2.27 11.08 5.23
N SER A 152 0.99 11.08 4.88
CA SER A 152 -0.13 10.83 5.80
C SER A 152 -0.16 9.40 6.33
N ILE A 153 0.06 8.42 5.45
CA ILE A 153 0.02 6.99 5.83
C ILE A 153 1.14 6.60 6.80
N PRO A 154 2.42 6.97 6.58
CA PRO A 154 3.48 6.72 7.56
C PRO A 154 3.20 7.32 8.94
N ARG A 155 2.59 8.52 9.00
CA ARG A 155 2.22 9.15 10.29
C ARG A 155 1.19 8.32 11.05
N LEU A 156 0.21 7.75 10.35
CA LEU A 156 -0.79 6.88 10.94
C LEU A 156 -0.23 5.49 11.30
N LEU A 157 0.67 4.94 10.49
CA LEU A 157 1.28 3.62 10.76
C LEU A 157 2.33 3.68 11.87
N PHE A 158 3.03 4.80 12.03
CA PHE A 158 4.12 4.96 12.99
C PHE A 158 3.89 6.20 13.86
N PRO A 159 2.89 6.18 14.76
CA PRO A 159 2.56 7.35 15.57
C PRO A 159 3.61 7.65 16.65
N PHE A 160 4.49 6.69 16.93
CA PHE A 160 5.46 6.72 18.03
C PHE A 160 6.77 7.41 17.61
N ASN A 161 6.69 8.71 17.32
CA ASN A 161 7.86 9.55 17.10
C ASN A 161 8.36 10.14 18.44
N GLY A 162 9.11 9.38 19.23
CA GLY A 162 9.99 9.97 20.26
C GLY A 162 10.07 9.32 21.64
N GLU A 163 9.14 8.46 22.05
CA GLU A 163 9.17 7.87 23.41
C GLU A 163 9.00 6.36 23.38
N GLY A 164 10.13 5.64 23.44
CA GLY A 164 10.16 4.17 23.45
C GLY A 164 9.67 3.55 22.14
N GLN A 165 10.30 2.45 21.72
CA GLN A 165 9.61 1.62 20.72
C GLN A 165 8.50 0.88 21.47
N PRO A 166 7.23 1.01 21.06
CA PRO A 166 6.14 0.22 21.63
C PRO A 166 6.49 -1.26 21.50
N ASP A 167 6.05 -2.05 22.47
CA ASP A 167 6.24 -3.49 22.35
C ASP A 167 5.36 -4.06 21.22
N LYS A 168 5.68 -5.27 20.76
CA LYS A 168 5.02 -5.91 19.62
C LYS A 168 3.52 -6.08 19.84
N LYS A 169 3.08 -6.26 21.09
CA LYS A 169 1.69 -6.48 21.45
C LYS A 169 0.91 -5.16 21.38
N GLU A 170 1.49 -4.08 21.91
CA GLU A 170 0.91 -2.73 21.81
C GLU A 170 0.73 -2.30 20.35
N LEU A 171 1.72 -2.57 19.49
CA LEU A 171 1.62 -2.31 18.05
C LEU A 171 0.51 -3.14 17.38
N LEU A 172 0.41 -4.43 17.72
CA LEU A 172 -0.61 -5.30 17.17
C LEU A 172 -2.03 -4.83 17.55
N GLU A 173 -2.24 -4.47 18.82
CA GLU A 173 -3.51 -3.92 19.30
C GLU A 173 -3.84 -2.60 18.60
N TYR A 174 -2.86 -1.71 18.46
CA TYR A 174 -3.02 -0.46 17.72
C TYR A 174 -3.42 -0.67 16.26
N TYR A 175 -2.74 -1.55 15.53
CA TYR A 175 -3.05 -1.79 14.12
C TYR A 175 -4.44 -2.42 13.92
N LYS A 176 -4.84 -3.34 14.81
CA LYS A 176 -6.18 -3.95 14.77
C LYS A 176 -7.28 -2.92 15.02
N ASP A 177 -7.12 -2.08 16.05
CA ASP A 177 -8.06 -1.00 16.37
C ASP A 177 -8.13 0.05 15.24
N LEU A 178 -7.00 0.47 14.69
CA LEU A 178 -6.95 1.42 13.58
C LEU A 178 -7.64 0.84 12.33
N LYS A 179 -7.40 -0.44 12.02
CA LYS A 179 -8.06 -1.13 10.92
C LYS A 179 -9.58 -1.12 11.09
N GLU A 180 -10.09 -1.52 12.25
CA GLU A 180 -11.54 -1.53 12.54
C GLU A 180 -12.15 -0.12 12.41
N LYS A 181 -11.44 0.91 12.88
CA LYS A 181 -11.88 2.32 12.76
C LYS A 181 -11.95 2.79 11.31
N ILE A 182 -11.04 2.38 10.45
CA ILE A 182 -11.06 2.71 9.01
C ILE A 182 -12.14 1.90 8.27
N GLU A 183 -12.32 0.63 8.61
CA GLU A 183 -13.37 -0.22 8.04
C GLU A 183 -14.77 0.29 8.39
N SER A 184 -14.96 0.78 9.62
CA SER A 184 -16.21 1.37 10.10
C SER A 184 -16.44 2.84 9.70
N GLY A 185 -15.46 3.48 9.06
CA GLY A 185 -15.53 4.89 8.67
C GLY A 185 -15.38 5.89 9.82
N LYS A 186 -15.02 5.43 11.03
CA LYS A 186 -14.72 6.31 12.18
C LYS A 186 -13.42 7.10 11.99
N VAL A 187 -12.49 6.56 11.22
CA VAL A 187 -11.23 7.23 10.82
C VAL A 187 -11.21 7.33 9.30
N VAL A 188 -10.98 8.54 8.81
CA VAL A 188 -10.80 8.84 7.38
C VAL A 188 -9.33 9.16 7.15
N ILE A 189 -8.77 8.68 6.03
CA ILE A 189 -7.38 8.95 5.67
C ILE A 189 -7.29 10.40 5.18
N PRO A 190 -6.42 11.25 5.78
CA PRO A 190 -6.23 12.61 5.31
C PRO A 190 -5.62 12.58 3.90
N VAL A 191 -6.38 13.08 2.92
CA VAL A 191 -5.94 13.20 1.52
C VAL A 191 -5.56 14.63 1.12
N GLU A 192 -5.53 15.54 2.10
CA GLU A 192 -5.12 16.94 1.93
C GLU A 192 -3.66 16.99 1.44
N THR A 193 -3.48 17.72 0.33
CA THR A 193 -2.19 18.11 -0.26
C THR A 193 -1.86 19.54 0.14
#